data_AF-A0A1T4UPJ6-F1
#
_entry.id   AF-A0A1T4UPJ6-F1
#
_cell.length_a   1.000
_cell.length_b   1.000
_cell.length_c   1.000
_cell.angle_alpha   90.00
_cell.angle_beta   90.00
_cell.angle_gamma   90.00
#
_symmetry.space_group_name_H-M   'P 1'
#
loop_
_entity.id
_entity.type
_entity.pdbx_description
1 polymer ?
#
loop_
_entity_poly.entity_id
_entity_poly.type
_entity_poly.pdbx_seq_one_letter_code
_entity_poly.pdbx_strand_id
1 'polypeptide(L)'
;MLEPKRLRALELSAERKELVIGVWGIDPSLNMALSFAVSEGLIAKTSNGGFQITDKGDVFINESKLISDFENDFKSIFVIGKRITEKMVESAAKRWVDEV
;
A
#
# COMPACT_ATOMS: atom_id res chain seq x y z
N MET A 1 4.12 12.27 -3.93
CA MET A 1 3.63 12.73 -2.62
C MET A 1 2.14 12.43 -2.56
N LEU A 2 1.69 11.54 -1.67
CA LEU A 2 0.27 11.28 -1.48
C LEU A 2 -0.42 12.59 -1.10
N GLU A 3 -1.54 12.92 -1.74
CA GLU A 3 -2.29 14.10 -1.32
C GLU A 3 -2.69 13.95 0.16
N PRO A 4 -2.47 14.96 1.02
CA PRO A 4 -2.76 14.87 2.46
C PRO A 4 -4.20 14.43 2.77
N LYS A 5 -5.14 14.79 1.89
CA LYS A 5 -6.55 14.38 2.00
C LYS A 5 -6.75 12.87 1.81
N ARG A 6 -6.01 12.26 0.88
CA ARG A 6 -6.11 10.82 0.58
C ARG A 6 -5.48 9.98 1.67
N LEU A 7 -4.35 10.42 2.21
CA LEU A 7 -3.67 9.75 3.33
C LEU A 7 -4.58 9.72 4.57
N ARG A 8 -5.18 10.86 4.92
CA ARG A 8 -6.13 10.95 6.04
C ARG A 8 -7.38 10.08 5.83
N ALA A 9 -7.87 9.98 4.59
CA ALA A 9 -8.99 9.08 4.28
C ALA A 9 -8.62 7.61 4.51
N LEU A 10 -7.38 7.20 4.21
CA LEU A 10 -6.89 5.84 4.48
C LEU A 10 -6.72 5.58 5.98
N GLU A 11 -6.21 6.54 6.74
CA GLU A 11 -6.13 6.45 8.21
C GLU A 11 -7.51 6.27 8.83
N LEU A 12 -8.48 7.12 8.45
CA LEU A 12 -9.87 6.99 8.89
C LEU A 12 -10.48 5.65 8.48
N SER A 13 -10.13 5.15 7.29
CA SER A 13 -10.60 3.85 6.81
C SER A 13 -10.07 2.70 7.67
N ALA A 14 -8.79 2.78 8.05
CA ALA A 14 -8.14 1.82 8.93
C ALA A 14 -8.75 1.82 10.34
N GLU A 15 -9.11 2.99 10.87
CA GLU A 15 -9.79 3.13 12.17
C GLU A 15 -11.21 2.58 12.15
N ARG A 16 -11.98 2.93 11.11
CA ARG A 16 -13.40 2.56 10.97
C ARG A 16 -13.63 1.14 10.45
N LYS A 17 -12.58 0.48 9.95
CA LYS A 17 -12.65 -0.82 9.25
C LYS A 17 -13.60 -0.78 8.04
N GLU A 18 -13.75 0.39 7.44
CA GLU A 18 -14.54 0.63 6.25
C GLU A 18 -13.74 1.53 5.31
N LEU A 19 -13.64 1.18 4.03
CA LEU A 19 -12.89 1.97 3.08
C LEU A 19 -13.69 3.22 2.67
N VAL A 20 -13.23 4.41 3.06
CA VAL A 20 -13.94 5.71 2.88
C VAL A 20 -13.41 6.49 1.67
N ILE A 21 -12.93 5.80 0.64
CA ILE A 21 -12.48 6.42 -0.62
C ILE A 21 -13.43 6.02 -1.76
N GLY A 22 -13.92 7.03 -2.50
CA GLY A 22 -14.91 6.83 -3.56
C GLY A 22 -14.34 6.49 -4.93
N VAL A 23 -13.03 6.64 -5.14
CA VAL A 23 -12.37 6.33 -6.42
C VAL A 23 -11.11 5.51 -6.17
N TRP A 24 -11.10 4.28 -6.69
CA TRP A 24 -9.94 3.41 -6.73
C TRP A 24 -9.40 3.38 -8.16
N GLY A 25 -8.09 3.56 -8.32
CA GLY A 25 -7.43 3.59 -9.62
C GLY A 25 -6.15 2.76 -9.58
N ILE A 26 -5.77 2.22 -10.73
CA ILE A 26 -4.48 1.57 -10.92
C ILE A 26 -3.45 2.68 -11.10
N ASP A 27 -2.36 2.65 -10.32
CA ASP A 27 -1.22 3.53 -10.51
C ASP A 27 -0.15 2.80 -11.36
N PRO A 28 0.08 3.22 -12.63
CA PRO A 28 1.08 2.60 -13.49
C PRO A 28 2.50 2.71 -12.92
N SER A 29 2.80 3.79 -12.20
CA SER A 29 4.12 4.00 -11.59
C SER A 29 4.36 2.99 -10.46
N LEU A 30 3.32 2.70 -9.67
CA LEU A 30 3.40 1.66 -8.65
C LEU A 30 3.64 0.27 -9.26
N ASN A 31 2.93 -0.06 -10.34
CA ASN A 31 3.12 -1.34 -11.03
C ASN A 31 4.55 -1.49 -11.59
N MET A 32 5.11 -0.41 -12.14
CA MET A 32 6.49 -0.39 -12.62
C MET A 32 7.48 -0.58 -11.47
N ALA A 33 7.29 0.14 -10.35
CA ALA A 33 8.13 0.03 -9.17
C ALA A 33 8.10 -1.39 -8.56
N LEU A 34 6.92 -1.99 -8.44
CA LEU A 34 6.77 -3.37 -7.97
C LEU A 34 7.47 -4.36 -8.91
N SER A 35 7.33 -4.18 -10.21
CA SER A 35 7.99 -5.05 -11.20
C SER A 35 9.51 -4.94 -11.13
N PHE A 36 10.03 -3.72 -10.96
CA PHE A 36 11.45 -3.47 -10.78
C PHE A 36 11.97 -4.12 -9.49
N ALA A 37 11.28 -3.93 -8.37
CA ALA A 37 11.65 -4.53 -7.09
C ALA A 37 11.63 -6.07 -7.11
N VAL A 38 10.71 -6.68 -7.86
CA VAL A 38 10.71 -8.13 -8.12
C VAL A 38 11.93 -8.55 -8.91
N SER A 39 12.25 -7.86 -10.01
CA SER A 39 13.42 -8.16 -10.85
C SER A 39 14.74 -8.01 -10.08
N GLU A 40 14.82 -7.02 -9.19
CA GLU A 40 15.96 -6.83 -8.30
C GLU A 40 16.00 -7.83 -7.12
N GLY A 41 14.98 -8.68 -6.98
CA GLY A 41 14.89 -9.67 -5.91
C GLY A 41 14.73 -9.05 -4.51
N LEU A 42 14.26 -7.82 -4.40
CA LEU A 42 13.97 -7.15 -3.12
C LEU A 42 12.62 -7.61 -2.56
N ILE A 43 11.68 -7.95 -3.45
CA ILE A 43 10.38 -8.53 -3.10
C ILE A 43 10.09 -9.73 -4.01
N ALA A 44 9.24 -10.64 -3.54
CA ALA A 44 8.76 -11.79 -4.30
C ALA A 44 7.23 -11.75 -4.39
N LYS A 45 6.69 -12.20 -5.53
CA LYS A 45 5.24 -12.42 -5.67
C LYS A 45 4.84 -13.68 -4.92
N THR A 46 3.79 -13.60 -4.12
CA THR A 46 3.20 -14.76 -3.43
C THR A 46 2.17 -15.44 -4.32
N SER A 47 1.82 -16.69 -4.01
CA SER A 47 0.87 -17.49 -4.81
C SER A 47 -0.55 -16.91 -4.86
N ASN A 48 -0.93 -16.09 -3.88
CA ASN A 48 -2.20 -15.38 -3.83
C ASN A 48 -2.17 -14.00 -4.51
N GLY A 49 -1.13 -13.69 -5.30
CA GLY A 49 -1.01 -12.41 -6.01
C GLY A 49 -0.51 -11.24 -5.17
N GLY A 50 -0.19 -11.48 -3.89
CA GLY A 50 0.45 -10.50 -3.02
C GLY A 50 1.96 -10.38 -3.25
N PHE A 51 2.61 -9.60 -2.38
CA PHE A 51 4.06 -9.41 -2.37
C PHE A 51 4.61 -9.65 -0.98
N GLN A 52 5.84 -10.16 -0.92
CA GLN A 52 6.58 -10.39 0.32
C GLN A 52 8.02 -9.88 0.16
N ILE A 53 8.55 -9.24 1.21
CA ILE A 53 9.95 -8.81 1.27
C ILE A 53 10.86 -10.06 1.34
N THR A 54 11.94 -10.06 0.57
CA THR A 54 12.98 -11.10 0.62
C THR A 54 14.07 -10.73 1.64
N ASP A 55 14.95 -11.66 1.98
CA ASP A 55 16.11 -11.36 2.84
C ASP A 55 16.98 -10.24 2.26
N LYS A 56 17.16 -10.21 0.93
CA LYS A 56 17.88 -9.11 0.24
C LYS A 56 17.15 -7.77 0.42
N GLY A 57 15.83 -7.78 0.33
CA GLY A 57 15.01 -6.59 0.57
C GLY A 57 15.10 -6.10 2.00
N ASP A 58 15.11 -7.00 2.98
CA ASP A 58 15.24 -6.64 4.39
C ASP A 58 16.60 -6.02 4.69
N VAL A 59 17.69 -6.61 4.18
CA VAL A 59 19.04 -6.01 4.25
C VAL A 59 19.05 -4.62 3.61
N PHE A 60 18.47 -4.47 2.41
CA PHE A 60 18.39 -3.18 1.74
C PHE A 60 17.67 -2.12 2.58
N ILE A 61 16.55 -2.47 3.23
CA ILE A 61 15.80 -1.55 4.09
C ILE A 61 16.61 -1.16 5.33
N ASN A 62 17.27 -2.14 5.97
CA ASN A 62 17.97 -1.93 7.23
C ASN A 62 19.34 -1.24 7.09
N GLU A 63 20.07 -1.51 6.01
CA GLU A 63 21.38 -0.90 5.73
C GLU A 63 21.26 0.48 5.08
N SER A 64 20.10 0.79 4.50
CA SER A 64 19.80 2.11 3.98
C SER A 64 19.25 3.04 5.07
N LYS A 65 19.29 4.35 4.80
CA LYS A 65 18.67 5.37 5.65
C LYS A 65 17.17 5.54 5.34
N LEU A 66 16.54 4.55 4.71
CA LEU A 66 15.15 4.66 4.23
C LEU A 66 14.16 5.00 5.35
N ILE A 67 14.29 4.39 6.52
CA ILE A 67 13.38 4.67 7.63
C ILE A 67 13.51 6.12 8.12
N SER A 68 14.74 6.65 8.20
CA SER A 68 14.97 8.04 8.62
C SER A 68 14.58 9.04 7.54
N ASP A 69 14.84 8.72 6.27
CA ASP A 69 14.59 9.62 5.14
C ASP A 69 13.08 9.79 4.87
N PHE A 70 12.27 8.81 5.29
CA PHE A 70 10.81 8.79 5.11
C PHE A 70 10.03 8.79 6.44
N GLU A 71 10.60 9.27 7.54
CA GLU A 71 10.01 9.17 8.88
C GLU A 71 8.56 9.70 8.96
N ASN A 72 8.27 10.80 8.27
CA ASN A 72 6.94 11.41 8.23
C ASN A 72 5.90 10.52 7.55
N ASP A 73 6.28 9.89 6.43
CA ASP A 73 5.39 8.96 5.71
C ASP A 73 5.25 7.63 6.47
N PHE A 74 6.33 7.19 7.13
CA PHE A 74 6.36 5.95 7.88
C PHE A 74 5.32 5.92 9.00
N LYS A 75 5.13 7.02 9.73
CA LYS A 75 4.12 7.11 10.80
C LYS A 75 2.70 6.84 10.29
N SER A 76 2.31 7.51 9.21
CA SER A 76 0.99 7.32 8.60
C SER A 76 0.83 5.94 7.96
N ILE A 77 1.85 5.46 7.25
CA ILE A 77 1.84 4.11 6.65
C ILE A 77 1.75 3.03 7.74
N PHE A 78 2.40 3.23 8.88
CA PHE A 78 2.32 2.30 10.02
C PHE A 78 0.92 2.23 10.62
N VAL A 79 0.22 3.36 10.74
CA VAL A 79 -1.17 3.41 11.20
C VAL A 79 -2.08 2.63 10.26
N ILE A 80 -1.93 2.83 8.95
CA ILE A 80 -2.71 2.14 7.91
C ILE A 80 -2.39 0.64 7.90
N GLY A 81 -1.10 0.30 7.81
CA GLY A 81 -0.55 -1.05 7.89
C GLY A 81 -1.37 -2.10 7.14
N LYS A 82 -1.66 -3.22 7.80
CA LYS A 82 -2.54 -4.30 7.30
C LYS A 82 -4.01 -4.11 7.71
N ARG A 83 -4.41 -2.91 8.13
CA ARG A 83 -5.77 -2.63 8.61
C ARG A 83 -6.76 -2.36 7.49
N ILE A 84 -6.26 -2.04 6.30
CA ILE A 84 -7.04 -2.08 5.07
C ILE A 84 -6.98 -3.51 4.53
N THR A 85 -8.11 -4.21 4.59
CA THR A 85 -8.20 -5.62 4.21
C THR A 85 -8.75 -5.78 2.80
N GLU A 86 -8.45 -6.90 2.13
CA GLU A 86 -9.01 -7.24 0.82
C GLU A 86 -10.54 -7.17 0.82
N LYS A 87 -11.19 -7.64 1.89
CA LYS A 87 -12.65 -7.54 2.05
C LYS A 87 -13.16 -6.09 1.99
N MET A 88 -12.42 -5.14 2.57
CA MET A 88 -12.76 -3.71 2.49
C MET A 88 -12.59 -3.18 1.07
N VAL A 89 -11.53 -3.60 0.38
CA VAL A 89 -11.27 -3.24 -1.02
C VAL A 89 -12.37 -3.78 -1.94
N GLU A 90 -12.71 -5.07 -1.82
CA GLU A 90 -13.80 -5.72 -2.57
C GLU A 90 -15.14 -5.03 -2.34
N SER A 91 -15.46 -4.69 -1.08
CA SER A 91 -16.71 -3.99 -0.75
C SER A 91 -16.77 -2.61 -1.40
N ALA A 92 -15.65 -1.88 -1.45
CA ALA A 92 -15.61 -0.59 -2.11
C ALA A 92 -15.70 -0.70 -3.63
N ALA A 93 -15.06 -1.70 -4.23
CA ALA A 93 -15.14 -1.96 -5.66
C ALA A 93 -16.59 -2.27 -6.11
N LYS A 94 -17.34 -3.04 -5.31
CA LYS A 94 -18.77 -3.31 -5.58
C LYS A 94 -19.63 -2.04 -5.56
N ARG A 95 -19.47 -1.20 -4.52
CA ARG A 95 -20.20 0.09 -4.44
C ARG A 95 -19.95 0.97 -5.65
N TRP A 96 -18.72 1.00 -6.17
CA TRP A 96 -18.39 1.80 -7.33
C TRP A 96 -19.07 1.31 -8.61
N VAL A 97 -19.25 -0.01 -8.78
CA VAL A 97 -20.02 -0.58 -9.90
C VAL A 97 -21.51 -0.20 -9.82
N ASP A 98 -22.05 -0.05 -8.61
CA ASP A 98 -23.46 0.31 -8.39
C ASP A 98 -23.72 1.84 -8.45
N GLU A 99 -22.67 2.67 -8.40
CA GLU A 99 -22.74 4.13 -8.42
C GLU A 99 -22.44 4.75 -9.81
N VAL A 100 -22.02 3.95 -10.79
CA VAL A 100 -21.73 4.32 -12.19
C VAL A 100 -22.81 3.78 -13.11
#